data_AF-A0AAE0ZEF5-F1
#
_entry.id   AF-A0AAE0ZEF5-F1
#
_cell.length_a   1.000
_cell.length_b   1.000
_cell.length_c   1.000
_cell.angle_alpha   90.00
_cell.angle_beta   90.00
_cell.angle_gamma   90.00
#
_symmetry.space_group_name_H-M   'P 1'
#
loop_
_entity.id
_entity.type
_entity.pdbx_description
1 polymer ?
#
loop_
_entity_poly.entity_id
_entity_poly.type
_entity_poly.pdbx_seq_one_letter_code
_entity_poly.pdbx_strand_id
1 'polypeptide(L)'
;MGQYGWRCTNSEDLYNTDVLIGNWNEERWDLKEIKRNHPLPSQVDHYYRTTAADSYNSDPVHRYPEDLKKLKERLPHAFSAHQPELDPPEHQAYCNSWQTTQRASYLDPKLRLEPVCPPPTEQHPDPCL
;
A
#
# COMPACT_ATOMS: atom_id res chain seq x y z
N MET A 1 38.19 14.91 0.69
CA MET A 1 37.17 14.96 1.74
C MET A 1 36.12 15.95 1.31
N GLY A 2 35.32 15.54 0.31
CA GLY A 2 34.05 16.16 0.01
C GLY A 2 33.09 15.83 1.13
N GLN A 3 32.43 16.85 1.67
CA GLN A 3 31.33 16.68 2.61
C GLN A 3 30.08 17.07 1.84
N TYR A 4 29.17 16.12 1.60
CA TYR A 4 27.98 16.37 0.80
C TYR A 4 26.81 16.63 1.75
N GLY A 5 26.68 17.89 2.20
CA GLY A 5 25.55 18.38 3.01
C GLY A 5 25.94 18.95 4.38
N TRP A 6 24.95 19.54 5.07
CA TRP A 6 25.15 20.36 6.28
C TRP A 6 25.41 19.60 7.59
N ARG A 7 25.42 18.25 7.57
CA ARG A 7 25.47 17.43 8.81
C ARG A 7 26.48 16.28 8.81
N CYS A 8 27.34 16.12 7.80
CA CYS A 8 28.07 14.87 7.62
C CYS A 8 29.45 14.86 8.30
N THR A 9 29.62 14.23 9.46
CA THR A 9 30.93 14.16 10.16
C THR A 9 31.87 13.08 9.63
N ASN A 10 31.42 12.23 8.71
CA ASN A 10 32.16 11.08 8.18
C ASN A 10 32.66 11.36 6.76
N SER A 11 33.82 10.78 6.38
CA SER A 11 34.35 10.88 5.02
C SER A 11 33.52 10.04 4.04
N GLU A 12 32.66 10.70 3.28
CA GLU A 12 31.76 10.06 2.31
C GLU A 12 32.53 9.54 1.08
N ASP A 13 33.70 10.11 0.77
CA ASP A 13 34.59 9.71 -0.33
C ASP A 13 35.18 8.29 -0.22
N LEU A 14 35.02 7.60 0.92
CA LEU A 14 35.54 6.23 1.13
C LEU A 14 34.63 5.13 0.58
N TYR A 15 33.39 5.48 0.24
CA TYR A 15 32.40 4.53 -0.24
C TYR A 15 32.37 4.49 -1.77
N ASN A 16 32.09 3.31 -2.33
CA ASN A 16 31.87 3.17 -3.77
C ASN A 16 30.55 3.85 -4.18
N THR A 17 30.43 4.24 -5.45
CA THR A 17 29.21 4.84 -6.04
C THR A 17 28.00 3.90 -6.05
N ASP A 18 28.18 2.63 -5.66
CA ASP A 18 27.09 1.69 -5.43
C ASP A 18 26.38 1.90 -4.08
N VAL A 19 26.98 2.66 -3.16
CA VAL A 19 26.43 2.95 -1.83
C VAL A 19 25.62 4.25 -1.89
N LEU A 20 24.35 4.20 -1.48
CA LEU A 20 23.44 5.35 -1.45
C LEU A 20 23.82 6.34 -0.33
N ILE A 21 24.87 7.12 -0.53
CA ILE A 21 25.38 8.13 0.41
C ILE A 21 25.71 9.44 -0.31
N GLY A 22 25.63 10.57 0.41
CA GLY A 22 26.03 11.88 -0.10
C GLY A 22 25.39 12.21 -1.45
N ASN A 23 26.25 12.41 -2.46
CA ASN A 23 25.85 12.81 -3.81
C ASN A 23 25.66 11.65 -4.80
N TRP A 24 25.33 10.45 -4.29
CA TRP A 24 25.13 9.22 -5.05
C TRP A 24 24.38 9.41 -6.37
N ASN A 25 23.33 10.23 -6.35
CA ASN A 25 22.54 10.53 -7.54
C ASN A 25 23.44 11.17 -8.61
N GLU A 26 23.99 12.35 -8.34
CA GLU A 26 24.82 13.07 -9.32
C GLU A 26 26.05 12.27 -9.75
N GLU A 27 26.68 11.50 -8.87
CA GLU A 27 27.82 10.64 -9.22
C GLU A 27 27.45 9.51 -10.18
N ARG A 28 26.27 8.90 -10.02
CA ARG A 28 25.77 7.86 -10.93
C ARG A 28 25.46 8.40 -12.33
N TRP A 29 24.97 9.64 -12.41
CA TRP A 29 24.71 10.33 -13.68
C TRP A 29 25.90 11.16 -14.17
N ASP A 30 27.06 11.07 -13.51
CA ASP A 30 28.28 11.72 -14.00
C ASP A 30 28.67 11.11 -15.36
N LEU A 31 29.12 11.97 -16.28
CA LEU A 31 29.59 11.57 -17.59
C LEU A 31 30.74 10.57 -17.51
N LYS A 32 31.51 10.54 -16.41
CA LYS A 32 32.56 9.53 -16.20
C LYS A 32 32.01 8.12 -16.06
N GLU A 33 30.95 7.94 -15.27
CA GLU A 33 30.28 6.65 -15.09
C GLU A 33 29.45 6.27 -16.32
N ILE A 34 28.77 7.23 -16.95
CA ILE A 34 28.03 6.97 -18.20
C ILE A 34 28.98 6.56 -19.35
N LYS A 35 30.19 7.13 -19.39
CA LYS A 35 31.23 6.76 -20.37
C LYS A 35 31.95 5.46 -20.03
N ARG A 36 31.65 4.81 -18.91
CA ARG A 36 32.18 3.48 -18.60
C ARG A 36 31.56 2.49 -19.58
N ASN A 37 32.26 2.27 -20.69
CA ASN A 37 31.82 1.36 -21.73
C ASN A 37 31.61 -0.04 -21.14
N HIS A 38 30.46 -0.64 -21.45
CA HIS A 38 30.30 -2.07 -21.24
C HIS A 38 31.41 -2.83 -21.97
N PRO A 39 31.86 -3.98 -21.43
CA PRO A 39 32.81 -4.83 -22.15
C PRO A 39 32.23 -5.14 -23.53
N LEU A 40 33.11 -5.14 -24.54
CA LEU A 40 32.72 -5.49 -25.90
C LEU A 40 32.04 -6.88 -25.90
N PRO A 41 30.94 -7.07 -26.64
CA PRO A 41 30.31 -8.36 -26.75
C PRO A 41 31.30 -9.38 -27.30
N SER A 42 31.22 -10.62 -26.80
CA SER A 42 32.10 -11.70 -27.26
C SER A 42 31.78 -12.05 -28.71
N GLN A 43 32.83 -12.22 -29.53
CA GLN A 43 32.70 -12.53 -30.96
C GLN A 43 32.05 -13.90 -31.20
N VAL A 44 32.15 -14.83 -30.24
CA VAL A 44 31.67 -16.22 -30.38
C VAL A 44 30.38 -16.49 -29.63
N ASP A 45 29.93 -15.58 -28.77
CA ASP A 45 28.78 -15.80 -27.88
C ASP A 45 27.49 -16.06 -28.68
N HIS A 46 27.34 -15.36 -29.81
CA HIS A 46 26.17 -15.48 -30.68
C HIS A 46 26.04 -16.87 -31.33
N TYR A 47 27.12 -17.65 -31.46
CA TYR A 47 27.06 -19.00 -32.03
C TYR A 47 26.30 -19.98 -31.13
N TYR A 48 26.24 -19.70 -29.83
CA TYR A 48 25.61 -20.56 -28.83
C TYR A 48 24.29 -19.99 -28.32
N ARG A 49 23.89 -18.79 -28.76
CA ARG A 49 22.59 -18.19 -28.45
C ARG A 49 21.57 -18.57 -29.50
N THR A 50 20.40 -18.99 -29.03
CA THR A 50 19.24 -19.21 -29.89
C THR A 50 18.29 -18.03 -29.78
N THR A 51 17.58 -17.72 -30.86
CA THR A 51 16.52 -16.69 -30.84
C THR A 51 15.43 -17.02 -29.82
N ALA A 52 15.20 -18.31 -29.55
CA ALA A 52 14.32 -18.76 -28.48
C ALA A 52 14.87 -18.38 -27.09
N ALA A 53 16.17 -18.57 -26.84
CA ALA A 53 16.81 -18.17 -25.58
C ALA A 53 16.80 -16.65 -25.38
N ASP A 54 16.99 -15.85 -26.42
CA ASP A 54 16.95 -14.37 -26.30
C ASP A 54 15.53 -13.83 -26.16
N SER A 55 14.53 -14.43 -26.81
CA SER A 55 13.13 -13.94 -26.80
C SER A 55 12.29 -14.46 -25.62
N TYR A 56 12.55 -15.67 -25.15
CA TYR A 56 11.81 -16.31 -24.05
C TYR A 56 12.64 -16.41 -22.77
N ASN A 57 13.76 -15.67 -22.67
CA ASN A 57 14.55 -15.68 -21.45
C ASN A 57 13.68 -15.19 -20.29
N SER A 58 13.35 -16.11 -19.38
CA SER A 58 12.62 -15.82 -18.15
C SER A 58 13.51 -15.14 -17.10
N ASP A 59 14.82 -15.05 -17.38
CA ASP A 59 15.75 -14.36 -16.52
C ASP A 59 15.41 -12.86 -16.49
N PRO A 60 15.07 -12.31 -15.31
CA PRO A 60 14.68 -10.92 -15.22
C PRO A 60 15.89 -10.04 -15.52
N VAL A 61 15.70 -9.06 -16.42
CA VAL A 61 16.69 -8.01 -16.76
C VAL A 61 17.22 -7.28 -15.52
N HIS A 62 16.43 -7.26 -14.44
CA HIS A 62 16.85 -6.83 -13.11
C HIS A 62 16.52 -7.90 -12.07
N ARG A 63 17.57 -8.43 -11.43
CA ARG A 63 17.42 -9.31 -10.27
C ARG A 63 17.18 -8.43 -9.04
N TYR A 64 15.91 -8.24 -8.67
CA TYR A 64 15.55 -7.58 -7.42
C TYR A 64 15.82 -8.53 -6.24
N PRO A 65 16.30 -8.03 -5.09
CA PRO A 65 16.36 -8.83 -3.87
C PRO A 65 14.99 -9.42 -3.54
N GLU A 66 14.97 -10.69 -3.11
CA GLU A 66 13.75 -11.46 -2.87
C GLU A 66 12.77 -10.75 -1.91
N ASP A 67 13.30 -9.97 -0.96
CA ASP A 67 12.49 -9.22 0.00
C ASP A 67 11.67 -8.08 -0.64
N LEU A 68 12.13 -7.51 -1.77
CA LEU A 68 11.37 -6.49 -2.49
C LEU A 68 10.24 -7.10 -3.33
N LYS A 69 10.29 -8.39 -3.67
CA LYS A 69 9.20 -9.06 -4.41
C LYS A 69 7.91 -9.10 -3.58
N LYS A 70 8.05 -9.21 -2.26
CA LYS A 70 6.93 -9.17 -1.29
C LYS A 70 6.20 -7.81 -1.28
N LEU A 71 6.87 -6.72 -1.69
CA LEU A 71 6.25 -5.40 -1.79
C LEU A 71 5.32 -5.27 -3.02
N LYS A 72 5.52 -6.10 -4.05
CA LYS A 72 4.61 -6.17 -5.19
C LYS A 72 3.28 -6.84 -4.82
N GLU A 73 3.32 -7.75 -3.86
CA GLU A 73 2.12 -8.38 -3.35
C GLU A 73 1.32 -7.35 -2.55
N ARG A 74 0.07 -7.15 -2.96
CA ARG A 74 -0.88 -6.34 -2.21
C ARG A 74 -1.08 -7.04 -0.87
N LEU A 75 -0.53 -6.48 0.21
CA LEU A 75 -0.80 -6.96 1.56
C LEU A 75 -2.33 -7.06 1.74
N PRO A 76 -2.85 -8.20 2.20
CA PRO A 76 -4.30 -8.46 2.24
C PRO A 76 -5.07 -7.44 3.10
N HIS A 77 -4.35 -6.68 3.91
CA HIS A 77 -4.86 -5.72 4.88
C HIS A 77 -4.39 -4.27 4.63
N ALA A 78 -3.66 -3.97 3.55
CA ALA A 78 -3.16 -2.59 3.33
C ALA A 78 -4.28 -1.58 3.03
N PHE A 79 -5.45 -2.06 2.58
CA PHE A 79 -6.67 -1.28 2.49
C PHE A 79 -7.82 -2.21 2.86
N SER A 80 -8.65 -1.83 3.83
CA SER A 80 -9.90 -2.55 4.08
C SER A 80 -10.66 -2.63 2.76
N ALA A 81 -10.92 -3.84 2.27
CA ALA A 81 -11.78 -4.07 1.09
C ALA A 81 -13.24 -3.62 1.35
N HIS A 82 -13.52 -3.13 2.55
CA HIS A 82 -14.78 -2.53 2.93
C HIS A 82 -14.96 -1.22 2.16
N GLN A 83 -15.78 -1.30 1.12
CA GLN A 83 -16.35 -0.13 0.46
C GLN A 83 -17.71 0.12 1.09
N PRO A 84 -17.90 1.20 1.87
CA PRO A 84 -19.18 1.49 2.51
C PRO A 84 -20.33 1.68 1.51
N GLU A 85 -20.01 1.94 0.24
CA GLU A 85 -20.95 2.02 -0.87
C GLU A 85 -21.60 0.66 -1.23
N LEU A 86 -20.95 -0.46 -0.91
CA LEU A 86 -21.44 -1.82 -1.16
C LEU A 86 -22.26 -2.40 0.02
N ASP A 87 -22.38 -1.66 1.12
CA ASP A 87 -23.12 -2.12 2.29
C ASP A 87 -24.63 -2.19 2.01
N PRO A 88 -25.36 -3.11 2.68
CA PRO A 88 -26.80 -3.18 2.54
C PRO A 88 -27.47 -1.85 2.97
N PRO A 89 -28.63 -1.50 2.38
CA PRO A 89 -29.28 -0.20 2.62
C PRO A 89 -29.64 0.01 4.09
N GLU A 90 -29.93 -1.06 4.84
CA GLU A 90 -30.18 -1.00 6.29
C GLU A 90 -28.94 -0.53 7.07
N HIS A 91 -27.77 -1.06 6.72
CA HIS A 91 -26.50 -0.68 7.37
C HIS A 91 -26.10 0.75 7.01
N GLN A 92 -26.27 1.13 5.74
CA GLN A 92 -26.03 2.50 5.30
C GLN A 92 -26.95 3.49 6.01
N ALA A 93 -28.22 3.17 6.20
CA ALA A 93 -29.17 4.03 6.92
C ALA A 93 -28.75 4.23 8.39
N TYR A 94 -28.26 3.18 9.06
CA TYR A 94 -27.73 3.28 10.42
C TYR A 94 -26.48 4.15 10.49
N CYS A 95 -25.47 3.87 9.65
CA CYS A 95 -24.20 4.59 9.62
C CYS A 95 -24.38 6.06 9.18
N ASN A 96 -25.31 6.33 8.26
CA ASN A 96 -25.63 7.67 7.76
C ASN A 96 -26.79 8.34 8.53
N SER A 97 -27.15 7.84 9.71
CA SER A 97 -28.21 8.44 10.54
C SER A 97 -27.82 9.80 11.13
N TRP A 98 -26.52 10.15 11.10
CA TRP A 98 -25.95 11.34 11.75
C TRP A 98 -26.33 11.44 13.24
N GLN A 99 -26.69 10.31 13.87
CA GLN A 99 -27.10 10.24 15.26
C GLN A 99 -25.92 9.84 16.13
N THR A 100 -25.58 10.66 17.12
CA THR A 100 -24.55 10.32 18.09
C THR A 100 -25.10 9.35 19.14
N THR A 101 -24.24 8.51 19.72
CA THR A 101 -24.60 7.58 20.81
C THR A 101 -25.26 8.31 21.98
N GLN A 102 -24.79 9.51 22.30
CA GLN A 102 -25.36 10.36 23.35
C GLN A 102 -26.81 10.78 23.02
N ARG A 103 -27.08 11.16 21.76
CA ARG A 103 -28.42 11.54 21.31
C ARG A 103 -29.38 10.35 21.29
N ALA A 104 -28.91 9.19 20.84
CA ALA A 104 -29.71 7.96 20.83
C ALA A 104 -30.03 7.46 22.25
N SER A 105 -29.10 7.63 23.19
CA SER A 105 -29.26 7.20 24.59
C SER A 105 -29.95 8.24 25.47
N TYR A 106 -30.25 9.44 24.95
CA TYR A 106 -30.89 10.48 25.72
C TYR A 106 -32.35 10.12 25.97
N LEU A 107 -32.69 9.97 27.25
CA LEU A 107 -34.05 9.81 27.74
C LEU A 107 -34.40 11.07 28.53
N ASP A 108 -35.57 11.64 28.25
CA ASP A 108 -36.13 12.75 29.04
C ASP A 108 -36.17 12.30 30.52
N PRO A 109 -35.55 13.05 31.44
CA PRO A 109 -35.56 12.71 32.86
C PRO A 109 -36.97 12.53 33.44
N LYS A 110 -38.00 13.18 32.87
CA LYS A 110 -39.40 12.98 33.30
C LYS A 110 -39.89 11.57 33.05
N LEU A 111 -39.50 10.95 31.93
CA LEU A 111 -39.86 9.57 31.57
C LEU A 111 -39.16 8.54 32.47
N ARG A 112 -38.09 8.92 33.19
CA ARG A 112 -37.47 8.07 34.22
C ARG A 112 -38.28 8.04 35.52
N LEU A 113 -39.01 9.11 35.82
CA LEU A 113 -39.86 9.21 37.01
C LEU A 113 -41.21 8.55 36.78
N GLU A 114 -41.76 8.72 35.58
CA GLU A 114 -43.06 8.19 35.17
C GLU A 114 -42.90 7.42 33.85
N PRO A 115 -42.59 6.11 33.92
CA PRO A 115 -42.47 5.30 32.72
C PRO A 115 -43.84 5.15 32.05
N VAL A 116 -43.91 5.47 30.76
CA VAL A 116 -45.12 5.25 29.96
C VAL A 116 -45.36 3.75 29.86
N CYS A 117 -46.53 3.29 30.31
CA CYS A 117 -46.94 1.90 30.13
C CYS A 117 -47.08 1.63 28.62
N PRO A 118 -46.49 0.54 28.09
CA PRO A 118 -46.72 0.19 26.70
C PRO A 118 -48.22 -0.04 26.47
N PRO A 119 -48.77 0.38 25.32
CA PRO A 119 -50.16 0.08 25.00
C PRO A 119 -50.36 -1.43 24.99
N PRO A 120 -51.53 -1.94 25.42
CA PRO A 120 -51.85 -3.35 25.32
C PRO A 120 -51.68 -3.79 23.86
N THR A 121 -50.90 -4.85 23.64
CA THR A 121 -50.62 -5.39 22.32
C THR A 121 -51.94 -5.69 21.61
N GLU A 122 -52.29 -4.91 20.58
CA GLU A 122 -53.35 -5.28 19.67
C GLU A 122 -52.92 -6.60 19.02
N GLN A 123 -53.66 -7.67 19.34
CA GLN A 123 -53.48 -8.97 18.70
C GLN A 123 -53.84 -8.79 17.23
N HIS A 124 -52.83 -8.59 16.38
CA HIS A 124 -53.00 -8.72 14.95
C HIS A 124 -53.39 -10.19 14.68
N PRO A 125 -54.55 -10.48 14.10
CA PRO A 125 -54.90 -11.85 13.78
C PRO A 125 -53.90 -12.39 12.76
N ASP A 126 -53.37 -13.57 13.05
CA ASP A 126 -52.41 -14.29 12.20
C ASP A 126 -52.95 -14.38 10.76
N PRO A 127 -52.21 -13.90 9.75
CA PRO A 127 -52.62 -14.02 8.35
C PRO A 127 -52.26 -15.42 7.83
N CYS A 128 -52.79 -16.48 8.45
CA CYS A 128 -52.65 -17.86 8.00
C CYS A 128 -53.82 -18.73 8.50
N LEU A 129 -54.98 -18.61 7.84
CA LEU A 129 -55.96 -19.68 7.61
C LEU A 129 -56.64 -19.44 6.25
#